data_AF-A0A7V0T6R0-F1
#
_entry.id   AF-A0A7V0T6R0-F1
#
_cell.length_a   1.000
_cell.length_b   1.000
_cell.length_c   1.000
_cell.angle_alpha   90.00
_cell.angle_beta   90.00
_cell.angle_gamma   90.00
#
_symmetry.space_group_name_H-M   'P 1'
#
loop_
_entity.id
_entity.type
_entity.pdbx_description
1 polymer ?
#
loop_
_entity_poly.entity_id
_entity_poly.type
_entity_poly.pdbx_seq_one_letter_code
_entity_poly.pdbx_strand_id
1 'polypeptide(L)'
;MPTVKVRRPDGLHCFHCNARVDEAACRCPSCGREFAGEGVPSLRRSGRVGERVRAGFGSRRRGYWPAVIVLAALAVVSGFVFRGRGERPAVPRPDTPEVGARVFDTREHPVGRIERRTILAKVRAGLPDDSLRSALNWLLYRAVDERNRFEGGNLRVVWVYLYESDSSPVTDWRAMAIWQTPGLTEATRPSGIGGDAVRVGGVEYDFSNEMRTTAGGGDDD
;
A
#
# COMPACT_ATOMS: atom_id res chain seq x y z
N MET A 1 2.71 -23.50 17.84
CA MET A 1 1.50 -22.74 17.48
C MET A 1 0.81 -23.44 16.32
N PRO A 2 -0.47 -23.83 16.45
CA PRO A 2 -1.22 -24.46 15.37
C PRO A 2 -1.41 -23.47 14.22
N THR A 3 -1.35 -23.95 12.98
CA THR A 3 -1.48 -23.15 11.77
C THR A 3 -2.86 -23.36 11.13
N VAL A 4 -3.29 -22.46 10.25
CA VAL A 4 -4.57 -22.56 9.53
C VAL A 4 -4.35 -22.82 8.04
N LYS A 5 -5.34 -23.45 7.39
CA LYS A 5 -5.36 -23.63 5.94
C LYS A 5 -6.05 -22.43 5.29
N VAL A 6 -5.44 -21.87 4.25
CA VAL A 6 -6.01 -20.77 3.47
C VAL A 6 -6.40 -21.29 2.10
N ARG A 7 -7.64 -21.03 1.66
CA ARG A 7 -8.11 -21.40 0.32
C ARG A 7 -7.65 -20.35 -0.70
N ARG A 8 -6.95 -20.80 -1.73
CA ARG A 8 -6.48 -20.04 -2.90
C ARG A 8 -7.07 -20.64 -4.18
N PRO A 9 -6.96 -19.96 -5.34
CA PRO A 9 -7.54 -20.44 -6.60
C PRO A 9 -7.05 -21.84 -7.02
N ASP A 10 -5.84 -22.21 -6.59
CA ASP A 10 -5.15 -23.45 -6.92
C ASP A 10 -5.24 -24.54 -5.83
N GLY A 11 -5.84 -24.26 -4.66
CA GLY A 11 -6.06 -25.26 -3.61
C GLY A 11 -5.99 -24.69 -2.19
N LEU A 12 -5.77 -25.56 -1.21
CA LEU A 12 -5.54 -25.17 0.17
C LEU A 12 -4.03 -25.03 0.42
N HIS A 13 -3.63 -23.99 1.13
CA HIS A 13 -2.24 -23.69 1.44
C HIS A 13 -2.05 -23.53 2.95
N CYS A 14 -0.89 -23.94 3.45
CA CYS A 14 -0.48 -23.64 4.81
C CYS A 14 -0.26 -22.13 4.97
N PHE A 15 -0.93 -21.49 5.94
CA PHE A 15 -0.72 -20.07 6.22
C PHE A 15 0.74 -19.71 6.48
N HIS A 16 1.49 -20.60 7.11
CA HIS A 16 2.84 -20.30 7.57
C HIS A 16 3.91 -20.43 6.48
N CYS A 17 3.91 -21.52 5.71
CA CYS A 17 4.96 -21.80 4.72
C CYS A 17 4.46 -21.76 3.27
N ASN A 18 3.19 -21.44 3.06
CA ASN A 18 2.52 -21.35 1.76
C ASN A 18 2.53 -22.63 0.90
N ALA A 19 3.00 -23.76 1.45
CA ALA A 19 2.96 -25.05 0.78
C ALA A 19 1.51 -25.49 0.54
N ARG A 20 1.26 -26.10 -0.61
CA ARG A 20 -0.03 -26.70 -0.94
C ARG A 20 -0.28 -27.89 -0.02
N VAL A 21 -1.47 -27.97 0.55
CA VAL A 21 -1.87 -28.99 1.51
C VAL A 21 -3.24 -29.56 1.18
N ASP A 22 -3.44 -30.84 1.44
CA ASP A 22 -4.73 -31.48 1.21
C ASP A 22 -5.77 -31.05 2.24
N GLU A 23 -7.05 -31.13 1.87
CA GLU A 23 -8.17 -30.78 2.74
C GLU A 23 -8.22 -31.66 4.00
N ALA A 24 -7.83 -32.93 3.90
CA ALA A 24 -7.75 -33.86 5.01
C ALA A 24 -6.43 -33.80 5.81
N ALA A 25 -5.42 -33.04 5.34
CA ALA A 25 -4.11 -33.01 6.00
C ALA A 25 -4.21 -32.44 7.42
N CYS A 26 -3.86 -33.21 8.45
CA CYS A 26 -3.83 -32.74 9.84
C CYS A 26 -2.53 -32.02 10.20
N ARG A 27 -1.50 -32.15 9.34
CA ARG A 27 -0.19 -31.52 9.48
C ARG A 27 0.33 -31.06 8.12
N CYS A 28 1.07 -29.95 8.08
CA CYS A 28 1.70 -29.48 6.85
C CYS A 28 2.92 -30.36 6.48
N PRO A 29 3.01 -30.88 5.25
CA PRO A 29 4.12 -31.73 4.81
C PRO A 29 5.46 -30.97 4.69
N SER A 30 5.45 -29.66 4.41
CA SER A 30 6.69 -28.89 4.27
C SER A 30 7.23 -28.33 5.58
N CYS A 31 6.37 -27.87 6.51
CA CYS A 31 6.83 -27.21 7.74
C CYS A 31 6.51 -27.98 9.03
N GLY A 32 5.88 -29.16 8.93
CA GLY A 32 5.61 -30.04 10.07
C GLY A 32 4.59 -29.49 11.08
N ARG A 33 4.01 -28.31 10.85
CA ARG A 33 3.05 -27.70 11.78
C ARG A 33 1.67 -28.36 11.67
N GLU A 34 1.07 -28.59 12.82
CA GLU A 34 -0.28 -29.15 12.94
C GLU A 34 -1.34 -28.08 12.67
N PHE A 35 -2.41 -28.49 11.98
CA PHE A 35 -3.54 -27.62 11.72
C PHE A 35 -4.49 -27.63 12.92
N ALA A 36 -4.98 -26.46 13.33
CA ALA A 36 -6.05 -26.38 14.31
C ALA A 36 -7.30 -27.08 13.71
N GLY A 37 -7.83 -28.09 14.41
CA GLY A 37 -9.01 -28.83 13.97
C GLY A 37 -10.28 -27.96 13.90
N GLU A 38 -11.15 -28.38 12.98
CA GLU A 38 -12.52 -27.92 12.68
C GLU A 38 -12.73 -26.61 11.90
N GLY A 39 -13.27 -26.75 10.68
CA GLY A 39 -14.28 -25.82 10.16
C GLY A 39 -13.95 -25.03 8.89
N VAL A 40 -13.69 -25.70 7.76
CA VAL A 40 -13.93 -25.07 6.44
C VAL A 40 -15.46 -24.93 6.28
N PRO A 41 -16.04 -23.74 6.00
CA PRO A 41 -17.46 -23.64 5.68
C PRO A 41 -17.69 -24.31 4.32
N SER A 42 -18.19 -25.54 4.34
CA SER A 42 -18.66 -26.22 3.14
C SER A 42 -20.09 -25.77 2.83
N LEU A 43 -20.27 -25.08 1.71
CA LEU A 43 -21.57 -24.87 1.08
C LEU A 43 -22.15 -26.24 0.71
N ARG A 44 -23.02 -26.78 1.58
CA ARG A 44 -23.77 -28.01 1.31
C ARG A 44 -24.67 -27.81 0.09
N ARG A 45 -24.25 -28.46 -0.99
CA ARG A 45 -25.10 -28.91 -2.09
C ARG A 45 -26.06 -29.96 -1.52
N SER A 46 -27.36 -29.65 -1.43
CA SER A 46 -28.37 -30.65 -1.05
C SER A 46 -29.31 -30.91 -2.22
N GLY A 47 -29.15 -32.09 -2.81
CA GLY A 47 -30.12 -32.73 -3.68
C GLY A 47 -30.84 -33.85 -2.92
N ARG A 48 -32.16 -33.67 -2.77
CA ARG A 48 -33.27 -34.65 -2.68
C ARG A 48 -33.07 -35.99 -1.96
N VAL A 49 -33.82 -36.18 -0.86
CA VAL A 49 -34.84 -37.23 -0.56
C VAL A 49 -35.70 -36.59 0.56
N GLY A 50 -37.02 -36.52 0.62
CA GLY A 50 -38.09 -37.32 0.05
C GLY A 50 -38.94 -37.90 1.18
N GLU A 51 -39.68 -37.08 1.94
CA GLU A 51 -40.82 -37.58 2.74
C GLU A 51 -41.83 -36.47 3.08
N ARG A 52 -43.08 -36.90 3.31
CA ARG A 52 -44.36 -36.24 3.05
C ARG A 52 -44.69 -35.12 4.04
N VAL A 53 -45.17 -33.99 3.51
CA VAL A 53 -46.26 -33.24 4.12
C VAL A 53 -47.26 -32.87 3.02
N ARG A 54 -48.41 -33.56 3.02
CA ARG A 54 -49.61 -33.14 2.28
C ARG A 54 -50.37 -32.15 3.15
N ALA A 55 -50.45 -30.91 2.69
CA ALA A 55 -51.54 -29.96 2.91
C ALA A 55 -51.17 -28.75 2.04
N GLY A 56 -51.75 -28.57 0.85
CA GLY A 56 -53.04 -27.90 0.69
C GLY A 56 -52.76 -26.45 0.29
N PHE A 57 -53.46 -25.94 -0.73
CA PHE A 57 -53.28 -24.64 -1.41
C PHE A 57 -52.09 -24.63 -2.38
N GLY A 58 -52.19 -24.29 -3.66
CA GLY A 58 -53.18 -23.49 -4.37
C GLY A 58 -52.39 -22.69 -5.41
N SER A 59 -52.80 -22.76 -6.67
CA SER A 59 -52.15 -22.17 -7.83
C SER A 59 -51.91 -20.64 -7.70
N ARG A 60 -50.68 -20.15 -7.93
CA ARG A 60 -50.42 -18.83 -8.56
C ARG A 60 -48.94 -18.59 -8.91
N ARG A 61 -48.61 -18.78 -10.19
CA ARG A 61 -47.45 -18.16 -10.84
C ARG A 61 -47.75 -16.67 -11.07
N ARG A 62 -47.16 -15.76 -10.29
CA ARG A 62 -46.92 -14.33 -10.61
C ARG A 62 -46.44 -13.64 -9.32
N GLY A 63 -45.20 -13.18 -9.26
CA GLY A 63 -44.78 -12.30 -8.16
C GLY A 63 -43.30 -12.22 -7.79
N TYR A 64 -42.41 -13.02 -8.38
CA TYR A 64 -40.98 -13.00 -7.98
C TYR A 64 -40.10 -12.03 -8.78
N TRP A 65 -40.60 -11.52 -9.91
CA TRP A 65 -39.82 -10.62 -10.78
C TRP A 65 -39.50 -9.23 -10.15
N PRO A 66 -40.42 -8.60 -9.38
CA PRO A 66 -40.10 -7.32 -8.73
C PRO A 66 -39.00 -7.46 -7.67
N ALA A 67 -39.01 -8.57 -6.92
CA ALA A 67 -37.98 -8.84 -5.91
C ALA A 67 -36.59 -9.04 -6.53
N VAL A 68 -36.52 -9.68 -7.71
CA VAL A 68 -35.27 -9.85 -8.46
C VAL A 68 -34.74 -8.50 -8.97
N ILE A 69 -35.60 -7.61 -9.45
CA ILE A 69 -35.19 -6.26 -9.89
C ILE A 69 -34.62 -5.46 -8.71
N VAL A 70 -35.29 -5.49 -7.55
CA VAL A 70 -34.84 -4.76 -6.37
C VAL A 70 -33.48 -5.30 -5.87
N LEU A 71 -33.29 -6.62 -5.86
CA LEU A 71 -32.01 -7.23 -5.50
C LEU A 71 -30.92 -6.93 -6.52
N ALA A 72 -31.23 -6.93 -7.82
CA ALA A 72 -30.28 -6.55 -8.86
C ALA A 72 -29.90 -5.07 -8.75
N ALA A 73 -30.86 -4.18 -8.49
CA ALA A 73 -30.60 -2.76 -8.26
C ALA A 73 -29.75 -2.54 -7.00
N LEU A 74 -30.05 -3.22 -5.90
CA LEU A 74 -29.23 -3.18 -4.67
C LEU A 74 -27.83 -3.75 -4.91
N ALA A 75 -27.68 -4.81 -5.69
CA ALA A 75 -26.39 -5.36 -6.07
C ALA A 75 -25.59 -4.37 -6.93
N VAL A 76 -26.22 -3.70 -7.90
CA VAL A 76 -25.58 -2.67 -8.73
C VAL A 76 -25.19 -1.45 -7.88
N VAL A 77 -26.05 -0.99 -6.97
CA VAL A 77 -25.76 0.12 -6.05
C VAL A 77 -24.64 -0.26 -5.09
N SER A 78 -24.65 -1.47 -4.52
CA SER A 78 -23.56 -1.97 -3.68
C SER A 78 -22.26 -2.11 -4.46
N GLY A 79 -22.32 -2.63 -5.70
CA GLY A 79 -21.18 -2.73 -6.60
C GLY A 79 -20.59 -1.35 -6.92
N PHE A 80 -21.44 -0.33 -7.13
CA PHE A 80 -21.01 1.05 -7.36
C PHE A 80 -20.39 1.68 -6.11
N VAL A 81 -20.96 1.46 -4.93
CA VAL A 81 -20.45 1.98 -3.65
C VAL A 81 -19.13 1.31 -3.25
N PHE A 82 -18.95 0.01 -3.53
CA PHE A 82 -17.72 -0.71 -3.21
C PHE A 82 -16.63 -0.63 -4.30
N ARG A 83 -16.97 -0.31 -5.55
CA ARG A 83 -16.01 -0.10 -6.65
C ARG A 83 -15.18 1.18 -6.50
N GLY A 84 -15.55 2.08 -5.58
CA GLY A 84 -14.79 3.27 -5.24
C GLY A 84 -13.63 3.06 -4.27
N ARG A 85 -13.48 1.85 -3.69
CA ARG A 85 -12.34 1.49 -2.82
C ARG A 85 -11.13 1.12 -3.70
N GLY A 86 -10.63 2.11 -4.45
CA GLY A 86 -9.44 1.96 -5.29
C GLY A 86 -8.26 1.46 -4.47
N GLU A 87 -7.33 0.76 -5.15
CA GLU A 87 -6.04 0.36 -4.60
C GLU A 87 -5.46 1.51 -3.79
N ARG A 88 -5.31 1.30 -2.48
CA ARG A 88 -4.71 2.30 -1.61
C ARG A 88 -3.27 2.48 -2.09
N PRO A 89 -2.85 3.70 -2.44
CA PRO A 89 -1.47 3.96 -2.79
C PRO A 89 -0.60 3.51 -1.62
N ALA A 90 0.29 2.55 -1.86
CA ALA A 90 1.12 1.95 -0.82
C ALA A 90 2.59 2.15 -1.17
N VAL A 91 3.30 2.85 -0.31
CA VAL A 91 4.75 2.69 -0.19
C VAL A 91 4.94 1.46 0.70
N PRO A 92 5.67 0.43 0.27
CA PRO A 92 5.94 -0.72 1.12
C PRO A 92 6.71 -0.26 2.36
N ARG A 93 6.39 -0.85 3.52
CA ARG A 93 7.13 -0.58 4.74
C ARG A 93 8.60 -0.99 4.52
N PRO A 94 9.58 -0.12 4.82
CA PRO A 94 10.97 -0.48 4.68
C PRO A 94 11.37 -1.57 5.68
N ASP A 95 12.17 -2.54 5.22
CA ASP A 95 12.72 -3.61 6.08
C ASP A 95 13.96 -3.15 6.85
N THR A 96 14.59 -2.05 6.42
CA THR A 96 15.76 -1.46 7.07
C THR A 96 15.37 -0.65 8.30
N PRO A 97 16.23 -0.49 9.31
CA PRO A 97 15.95 0.37 10.44
C PRO A 97 15.84 1.84 10.00
N GLU A 98 15.05 2.62 10.73
CA GLU A 98 14.95 4.05 10.48
C GLU A 98 16.27 4.74 10.79
N VAL A 99 16.85 5.35 9.76
CA VAL A 99 18.02 6.22 9.91
C VAL A 99 17.53 7.55 10.44
N GLY A 100 18.21 8.09 11.47
CA GLY A 100 17.79 9.25 12.28
C GLY A 100 17.58 10.56 11.51
N ALA A 101 16.55 10.61 10.69
CA ALA A 101 16.08 11.79 9.99
C ALA A 101 15.06 12.52 10.87
N ARG A 102 15.24 13.82 11.04
CA ARG A 102 14.33 14.68 11.79
C ARG A 102 13.60 15.62 10.86
N VAL A 103 12.30 15.44 10.71
CA VAL A 103 11.45 16.39 9.98
C VAL A 103 11.46 17.74 10.71
N PHE A 104 11.71 18.82 9.96
CA PHE A 104 11.69 20.18 10.50
C PHE A 104 10.65 21.07 9.83
N ASP A 105 10.20 20.72 8.61
CA ASP A 105 9.14 21.43 7.91
C ASP A 105 8.33 20.45 7.05
N THR A 106 7.05 20.75 6.87
CA THR A 106 6.15 20.01 5.98
C THR A 106 5.20 20.99 5.32
N ARG A 107 5.19 20.96 3.99
CA ARG A 107 4.41 21.88 3.16
C ARG A 107 3.37 21.12 2.38
N GLU A 108 2.18 21.68 2.28
CA GLU A 108 1.07 21.12 1.51
C GLU A 108 0.80 22.00 0.29
N HIS A 109 0.63 21.37 -0.86
CA HIS A 109 0.52 22.05 -2.16
C HIS A 109 -0.65 21.50 -3.00
N PRO A 110 -1.90 21.54 -2.51
CA PRO A 110 -3.02 20.93 -3.22
C PRO A 110 -3.19 21.51 -4.63
N VAL A 111 -3.38 20.65 -5.63
CA VAL A 111 -3.67 21.03 -7.02
C VAL A 111 -5.00 20.39 -7.42
N GLY A 112 -6.04 21.21 -7.45
CA GLY A 112 -7.42 20.72 -7.62
C GLY A 112 -7.80 19.76 -6.50
N ARG A 113 -8.11 18.51 -6.85
CA ARG A 113 -8.43 17.44 -5.88
C ARG A 113 -7.22 16.59 -5.50
N ILE A 114 -6.03 16.90 -6.01
CA ILE A 114 -4.82 16.12 -5.74
C ILE A 114 -4.08 16.76 -4.58
N GLU A 115 -3.91 16.00 -3.51
CA GLU A 115 -3.05 16.40 -2.40
C GLU A 115 -1.60 16.07 -2.75
N ARG A 116 -0.74 17.03 -2.42
CA ARG A 116 0.69 17.05 -2.68
C ARG A 116 1.36 17.51 -1.41
N ARG A 117 2.41 16.82 -0.99
CA ARG A 117 3.14 17.16 0.23
C ARG A 117 4.63 17.19 -0.01
N THR A 118 5.30 18.16 0.58
CA THR A 118 6.76 18.28 0.59
C THR A 118 7.22 18.17 2.03
N ILE A 119 8.16 17.27 2.30
CA ILE A 119 8.73 17.04 3.62
C ILE A 119 10.20 17.46 3.57
N LEU A 120 10.59 18.33 4.50
CA LEU A 120 11.99 18.73 4.66
C LEU A 120 12.50 18.10 5.97
N ALA A 121 13.57 17.32 5.86
CA ALA A 121 14.14 16.60 6.99
C ALA A 121 15.65 16.78 7.07
N LYS A 122 16.17 16.77 8.30
CA LYS A 122 17.59 16.84 8.61
C LYS A 122 18.15 15.45 8.87
N VAL A 123 19.33 15.16 8.33
CA VAL A 123 20.10 13.94 8.58
C VAL A 123 21.51 14.30 9.05
N ARG A 124 22.25 13.30 9.55
CA ARG A 124 23.66 13.46 9.89
C ARG A 124 24.47 13.71 8.61
N ALA A 125 25.49 14.56 8.73
CA ALA A 125 26.43 14.81 7.64
C ALA A 125 27.24 13.57 7.24
N GLY A 126 27.48 13.41 5.93
CA GLY A 126 28.35 12.37 5.39
C GLY A 126 27.76 10.96 5.44
N LEU A 127 26.44 10.83 5.53
CA LEU A 127 25.80 9.52 5.41
C LEU A 127 25.98 8.94 4.00
N PRO A 128 26.21 7.62 3.87
CA PRO A 128 26.27 6.97 2.57
C PRO A 128 24.88 6.93 1.92
N ASP A 129 24.85 6.83 0.59
CA ASP A 129 23.61 6.86 -0.20
C ASP A 129 22.58 5.79 0.21
N ASP A 130 23.01 4.61 0.66
CA ASP A 130 22.10 3.57 1.16
C ASP A 130 21.39 3.98 2.46
N SER A 131 22.07 4.74 3.32
CA SER A 131 21.48 5.30 4.54
C SER A 131 20.53 6.46 4.22
N LEU A 132 20.91 7.32 3.27
CA LEU A 132 20.04 8.39 2.76
C LEU A 132 18.78 7.81 2.13
N ARG A 133 18.91 6.76 1.31
CA ARG A 133 17.79 6.02 0.72
C ARG A 133 16.89 5.42 1.78
N SER A 134 17.46 4.83 2.83
CA SER A 134 16.68 4.28 3.95
C SER A 134 15.89 5.37 4.68
N ALA A 135 16.49 6.53 4.94
CA ALA A 135 15.79 7.69 5.51
C ALA A 135 14.62 8.16 4.62
N LEU A 136 14.87 8.32 3.31
CA LEU A 136 13.84 8.70 2.33
C LEU A 136 12.67 7.71 2.33
N ASN A 137 12.97 6.41 2.32
CA ASN A 137 11.96 5.34 2.33
C ASN A 137 11.08 5.39 3.58
N TRP A 138 11.66 5.61 4.75
CA TRP A 138 10.91 5.72 6.00
C TRP A 138 10.00 6.95 6.05
N LEU A 139 10.50 8.10 5.60
CA LEU A 139 9.72 9.33 5.54
C LEU A 139 8.55 9.22 4.55
N LEU A 140 8.80 8.65 3.37
CA LEU A 140 7.76 8.37 2.37
C LEU A 140 6.70 7.40 2.90
N TYR A 141 7.15 6.29 3.51
CA TYR A 141 6.27 5.30 4.11
C TYR A 141 5.38 5.95 5.18
N ARG A 142 5.95 6.71 6.12
CA ARG A 142 5.17 7.39 7.17
C ARG A 142 4.17 8.37 6.59
N ALA A 143 4.57 9.20 5.64
CA ALA A 143 3.68 10.19 5.04
C ALA A 143 2.45 9.55 4.38
N VAL A 144 2.66 8.45 3.65
CA VAL A 144 1.60 7.72 2.95
C VAL A 144 0.77 6.87 3.92
N ASP A 145 1.41 6.20 4.88
CA ASP A 145 0.74 5.37 5.89
C ASP A 145 -0.10 6.19 6.87
N GLU A 146 0.42 7.31 7.39
CA GLU A 146 -0.36 8.25 8.21
C GLU A 146 -1.59 8.75 7.44
N ARG A 147 -1.43 9.16 6.17
CA ARG A 147 -2.58 9.64 5.40
C ARG A 147 -3.60 8.53 5.15
N ASN A 148 -3.16 7.33 4.78
CA ASN A 148 -4.02 6.16 4.60
C ASN A 148 -4.80 5.77 5.87
N ARG A 149 -4.27 6.08 7.06
CA ARG A 149 -4.92 5.81 8.35
C ARG A 149 -5.97 6.85 8.72
N PHE A 150 -5.72 8.13 8.45
CA PHE A 150 -6.51 9.19 9.05
C PHE A 150 -7.65 9.71 8.17
N GLU A 151 -7.51 9.80 6.86
CA GLU A 151 -8.56 10.35 6.00
C GLU A 151 -8.49 9.71 4.62
N GLY A 152 -9.64 9.53 3.96
CA GLY A 152 -9.72 9.15 2.54
C GLY A 152 -9.16 10.22 1.58
N GLY A 153 -8.12 10.94 2.00
CA GLY A 153 -7.43 11.99 1.28
C GLY A 153 -6.76 11.45 0.02
N ASN A 154 -6.69 12.32 -0.98
CA ASN A 154 -6.19 11.99 -2.30
C ASN A 154 -4.72 12.39 -2.43
N LEU A 155 -3.89 11.95 -1.47
CA LEU A 155 -2.43 12.15 -1.51
C LEU A 155 -1.86 11.29 -2.63
N ARG A 156 -1.36 11.97 -3.66
CA ARG A 156 -0.87 11.31 -4.87
C ARG A 156 0.60 11.56 -5.14
N VAL A 157 1.17 12.57 -4.49
CA VAL A 157 2.58 12.94 -4.65
C VAL A 157 3.16 13.35 -3.30
N VAL A 158 4.33 12.80 -2.97
CA VAL A 158 5.13 13.23 -1.82
C VAL A 158 6.55 13.49 -2.29
N TRP A 159 7.05 14.70 -2.03
CA TRP A 159 8.47 15.03 -2.12
C TRP A 159 9.10 14.95 -0.74
N VAL A 160 10.32 14.43 -0.69
CA VAL A 160 11.14 14.44 0.51
C VAL A 160 12.51 14.99 0.14
N TYR A 161 12.94 16.02 0.87
CA TYR A 161 14.28 16.59 0.76
C TYR A 161 15.02 16.34 2.07
N LEU A 162 16.23 15.79 1.95
CA LEU A 162 17.14 15.61 3.07
C LEU A 162 18.21 16.70 3.04
N TYR A 163 18.44 17.32 4.19
CA TYR A 163 19.48 18.32 4.40
C TYR A 163 20.41 17.85 5.51
N GLU A 164 21.68 18.23 5.48
CA GLU A 164 22.58 18.00 6.62
C GLU A 164 22.55 19.16 7.62
N SER A 165 22.08 20.34 7.19
CA SER A 165 21.82 21.50 8.04
C SER A 165 20.39 22.02 7.87
N ASP A 166 19.82 22.51 8.97
CA ASP A 166 18.52 23.19 9.04
C ASP A 166 18.58 24.64 8.56
N SER A 167 19.78 25.20 8.39
CA SER A 167 20.01 26.54 7.86
C SER A 167 20.34 26.57 6.36
N SER A 168 20.43 25.40 5.71
CA SER A 168 20.80 25.31 4.30
C SER A 168 19.72 25.95 3.42
N PRO A 169 20.11 26.67 2.35
CA PRO A 169 19.19 27.07 1.30
C PRO A 169 18.40 25.86 0.79
N VAL A 170 17.18 26.08 0.31
CA VAL A 170 16.33 25.00 -0.23
C VAL A 170 17.00 24.26 -1.39
N THR A 171 17.93 24.91 -2.10
CA THR A 171 18.74 24.36 -3.19
C THR A 171 19.84 23.39 -2.74
N ASP A 172 20.20 23.39 -1.46
CA ASP A 172 21.36 22.68 -0.92
C ASP A 172 20.92 21.41 -0.18
N TRP A 173 20.01 20.66 -0.79
CA TRP A 173 19.58 19.36 -0.30
C TRP A 173 20.66 18.31 -0.61
N ARG A 174 20.90 17.36 0.29
CA ARG A 174 21.86 16.27 0.10
C ARG A 174 21.28 15.10 -0.71
N ALA A 175 20.00 14.79 -0.51
CA ALA A 175 19.29 13.79 -1.30
C ALA A 175 17.81 14.14 -1.39
N MET A 176 17.16 13.71 -2.47
CA MET A 176 15.73 13.91 -2.68
C MET A 176 15.07 12.60 -3.10
N ALA A 177 13.80 12.43 -2.72
CA ALA A 177 12.93 11.44 -3.34
C ALA A 177 11.56 12.03 -3.68
N ILE A 178 10.97 11.52 -4.76
CA ILE A 178 9.58 11.75 -5.10
C ILE A 178 8.86 10.41 -5.20
N TRP A 179 7.81 10.25 -4.40
CA TRP A 179 6.85 9.17 -4.57
C TRP A 179 5.61 9.68 -5.28
N GLN A 180 5.09 8.86 -6.18
CA GLN A 180 3.86 9.16 -6.92
C GLN A 180 2.96 7.93 -6.95
N THR A 181 1.64 8.15 -6.83
CA THR A 181 0.70 7.04 -7.03
C THR A 181 0.81 6.50 -8.46
N PRO A 182 0.60 5.20 -8.67
CA PRO A 182 0.35 4.66 -10.00
C PRO A 182 -0.90 5.30 -10.62
N GLY A 183 -0.85 5.58 -11.93
CA GLY A 183 -2.02 6.03 -12.70
C GLY A 183 -2.27 7.54 -12.75
N LEU A 184 -1.33 8.39 -12.31
CA LEU A 184 -1.41 9.84 -12.56
C LEU A 184 -1.34 10.15 -14.06
N THR A 185 -2.29 10.96 -14.54
CA THR A 185 -2.28 11.52 -15.90
C THR A 185 -1.10 12.47 -16.07
N GLU A 186 -0.61 12.61 -17.31
CA GLU A 186 0.54 13.47 -17.63
C GLU A 186 0.35 14.92 -17.16
N ALA A 187 -0.85 15.48 -17.32
CA ALA A 187 -1.20 16.83 -16.86
C ALA A 187 -1.12 17.02 -15.33
N THR A 188 -1.26 15.94 -14.57
CA THR A 188 -1.25 15.96 -13.10
C THR A 188 0.05 15.45 -12.50
N ARG A 189 0.86 14.79 -13.32
CA ARG A 189 2.15 14.25 -12.95
C ARG A 189 3.11 15.43 -12.74
N PRO A 190 3.76 15.53 -11.58
CA PRO A 190 4.85 16.48 -11.44
C PRO A 190 5.96 16.13 -12.43
N SER A 191 6.70 17.13 -12.90
CA SER A 191 7.96 16.87 -13.59
C SER A 191 8.80 15.92 -12.73
N GLY A 192 9.40 14.89 -13.36
CA GLY A 192 10.38 14.04 -12.68
C GLY A 192 11.53 14.89 -12.14
N ILE A 193 12.35 14.30 -11.27
CA ILE A 193 13.52 14.99 -10.72
C ILE A 193 14.50 15.36 -11.86
N GLY A 194 14.60 14.49 -12.87
CA GLY A 194 15.48 14.67 -14.02
C GLY A 194 16.92 14.25 -13.72
N GLY A 195 17.82 14.37 -14.69
CA GLY A 195 19.26 14.10 -14.52
C GLY A 195 19.59 12.63 -14.19
N ASP A 196 20.46 12.44 -13.19
CA ASP A 196 20.99 11.14 -12.73
C ASP A 196 20.06 10.41 -11.74
N ALA A 197 18.77 10.78 -11.72
CA ALA A 197 17.81 10.20 -10.81
C ALA A 197 17.59 8.70 -11.05
N VAL A 198 17.57 7.93 -9.96
CA VAL A 198 17.36 6.47 -9.99
C VAL A 198 15.91 6.17 -9.66
N ARG A 199 15.23 5.39 -10.49
CA ARG A 199 13.85 4.96 -10.25
C ARG A 199 13.76 3.53 -9.73
N VAL A 200 13.07 3.34 -8.62
CA VAL A 200 12.77 2.01 -8.06
C VAL A 200 11.27 1.94 -7.73
N GLY A 201 10.53 1.18 -8.54
CA GLY A 201 9.08 1.09 -8.42
C GLY A 201 8.37 2.45 -8.59
N GLY A 202 7.57 2.83 -7.60
CA GLY A 202 6.81 4.09 -7.58
C GLY A 202 7.59 5.30 -7.05
N VAL A 203 8.89 5.15 -6.76
CA VAL A 203 9.74 6.21 -6.19
C VAL A 203 10.90 6.50 -7.13
N GLU A 204 11.22 7.78 -7.28
CA GLU A 204 12.40 8.28 -7.97
C GLU A 204 13.27 9.01 -6.94
N TYR A 205 14.58 8.72 -6.95
CA TYR A 205 15.56 9.21 -5.98
C TYR A 205 16.65 9.97 -6.70
N ASP A 206 17.20 10.98 -6.05
CA ASP A 206 18.35 11.73 -6.53
C ASP A 206 19.34 11.97 -5.38
N PHE A 207 20.59 11.58 -5.63
CA PHE A 207 21.72 11.69 -4.71
C PHE A 207 22.86 12.56 -5.28
N SER A 208 22.65 13.14 -6.48
CA SER A 208 23.68 13.84 -7.27
C SER A 208 24.06 15.22 -6.73
N ASN A 209 23.27 15.77 -5.80
CA ASN A 209 23.61 17.03 -5.14
C ASN A 209 24.67 16.78 -4.07
N GLU A 210 25.91 16.68 -4.51
CA GLU A 210 27.08 16.79 -3.65
C GLU A 210 27.07 18.21 -3.08
N MET A 211 26.71 18.35 -1.81
CA MET A 211 26.81 19.64 -1.14
C MET A 211 28.27 20.09 -1.27
N ARG A 212 28.47 21.21 -1.97
CA ARG A 212 29.78 21.86 -2.02
C ARG A 212 30.18 22.14 -0.59
N THR A 213 31.07 21.31 -0.05
CA THR A 213 31.89 21.69 1.10
C THR A 213 32.60 22.96 0.68
N THR A 214 32.08 24.09 1.11
CA THR A 214 32.84 25.33 1.22
C THR A 214 33.86 25.09 2.32
N ALA A 215 34.89 24.30 2.01
CA ALA A 215 36.19 24.43 2.64
C ALA A 215 36.74 25.78 2.20
N GLY A 216 36.28 26.84 2.87
CA GLY A 216 36.98 28.11 2.91
C GLY A 216 38.27 27.88 3.70
N GLY A 217 39.38 27.96 3.00
CA GLY A 217 40.73 27.88 3.53
C GLY A 217 41.69 28.10 2.38
N GLY A 218 41.64 29.31 1.80
CA GLY A 218 42.67 29.75 0.88
C GLY A 218 43.97 29.89 1.67
N ASP A 219 44.91 28.99 1.39
CA ASP A 219 46.33 29.27 1.53
C ASP A 219 46.76 29.90 0.19
N ASP A 220 46.58 31.21 0.09
CA ASP A 220 47.30 32.05 -0.87
C ASP A 220 48.35 32.84 -0.06
N ASP A 221 49.62 32.53 -0.36
CA ASP A 221 50.90 33.20 -0.06
C ASP A 221 51.35 33.45 1.41
#